data_AF-A0A7W1FWE0-F1
#
_entry.id   AF-A0A7W1FWE0-F1
#
_cell.length_a   1.000
_cell.length_b   1.000
_cell.length_c   1.000
_cell.angle_alpha   90.00
_cell.angle_beta   90.00
_cell.angle_gamma   90.00
#
_symmetry.space_group_name_H-M   'P 1'
#
loop_
_entity.id
_entity.type
_entity.pdbx_description
1 polymer ?
#
loop_
_entity_poly.entity_id
_entity_poly.type
_entity_poly.pdbx_seq_one_letter_code
_entity_poly.pdbx_strand_id
1 'polypeptide(L)'
;MIPICLEANNSDTFKVLQSLANSISSNVQKVNSEQRKSLHVAAVFACNFSNHLYAIAAEILLENKLPFDLLKPLIEETAEKIKNNSPSKTQTGPAIRGDKKIMDSHLKLLAGKKEYQQLYKALSQSIMNNK
;
A
#
# COMPACT_ATOMS: atom_id res chain seq x y z
N MET A 1 5.87 -9.27 13.87
CA MET A 1 5.03 -9.02 15.06
C MET A 1 4.21 -7.76 14.84
N ILE A 2 2.93 -7.74 15.21
CA ILE A 2 2.01 -6.65 14.89
C ILE A 2 2.13 -5.53 15.94
N PRO A 3 2.38 -4.27 15.55
CA PRO A 3 2.38 -3.13 16.48
C PRO A 3 1.00 -2.91 17.10
N ILE A 4 0.94 -2.64 18.41
CA ILE A 4 -0.30 -2.25 19.10
C ILE A 4 -0.16 -0.78 19.53
N CYS A 5 -1.04 0.07 19.00
CA CYS A 5 -1.08 1.49 19.37
C CYS A 5 -2.17 1.73 20.43
N LEU A 6 -1.78 2.29 21.57
CA LEU A 6 -2.67 2.51 22.72
C LEU A 6 -2.97 3.99 22.94
N GLU A 7 -4.21 4.26 23.28
CA GLU A 7 -4.71 5.55 23.74
C GLU A 7 -5.73 5.32 24.86
N ALA A 8 -5.73 6.19 25.87
CA ALA A 8 -6.65 6.13 27.00
C ALA A 8 -6.93 7.54 27.52
N ASN A 9 -8.09 7.70 28.17
CA ASN A 9 -8.53 8.98 28.74
C ASN A 9 -7.90 9.31 30.11
N ASN A 10 -7.27 8.34 30.77
CA ASN A 10 -6.56 8.53 32.04
C ASN A 10 -5.39 7.54 32.19
N SER A 11 -4.53 7.79 33.19
CA SER A 11 -3.32 7.00 33.44
C SER A 11 -3.58 5.57 33.89
N ASP A 12 -4.64 5.33 34.64
CA ASP A 12 -4.90 4.01 35.23
C ASP A 12 -5.43 3.04 34.18
N THR A 13 -6.37 3.50 33.35
CA THR A 13 -6.82 2.78 32.15
C THR A 13 -5.64 2.50 31.22
N PHE A 14 -4.75 3.49 31.00
CA PHE A 14 -3.59 3.29 30.15
C PHE A 14 -2.68 2.16 30.65
N LYS A 15 -2.40 2.11 31.97
CA LYS A 15 -1.56 1.05 32.57
C LYS A 15 -2.15 -0.35 32.38
N VAL A 16 -3.46 -0.49 32.56
CA VAL A 16 -4.16 -1.77 32.34
C VAL A 16 -4.05 -2.20 30.87
N LEU A 17 -4.36 -1.30 29.93
CA LEU A 17 -4.25 -1.57 28.49
C LEU A 17 -2.82 -1.90 28.08
N GLN A 18 -1.84 -1.17 28.62
CA GLN A 18 -0.42 -1.38 28.35
C GLN A 18 0.04 -2.76 28.83
N SER A 19 -0.39 -3.19 30.01
CA SER A 19 -0.07 -4.53 30.54
C SER A 19 -0.63 -5.64 29.65
N LEU A 20 -1.91 -5.50 29.23
CA LEU A 20 -2.53 -6.44 28.30
C LEU A 20 -1.81 -6.46 26.95
N ALA A 21 -1.56 -5.30 26.34
CA ALA A 21 -0.91 -5.20 25.04
C ALA A 21 0.51 -5.80 25.07
N ASN A 22 1.28 -5.54 26.13
CA ASN A 22 2.63 -6.10 26.30
C ASN A 22 2.65 -7.63 26.44
N SER A 23 1.54 -8.24 26.89
CA SER A 23 1.44 -9.70 26.94
C SER A 23 1.26 -10.35 25.56
N ILE A 24 0.88 -9.57 24.54
CA ILE A 24 0.56 -10.05 23.18
C ILE A 24 1.58 -9.56 22.14
N SER A 25 2.17 -8.38 22.36
CA SER A 25 3.13 -7.76 21.45
C SER A 25 4.29 -7.11 22.20
N SER A 26 5.51 -7.33 21.72
CA SER A 26 6.70 -6.61 22.15
C SER A 26 6.80 -5.19 21.56
N ASN A 27 5.89 -4.82 20.64
CA ASN A 27 5.84 -3.48 20.06
C ASN A 27 4.52 -2.79 20.43
N VAL A 28 4.53 -2.10 21.56
CA VAL A 28 3.40 -1.30 22.03
C VAL A 28 3.78 0.18 22.06
N GLN A 29 2.96 1.02 21.44
CA GLN A 29 3.22 2.45 21.28
C GLN A 29 2.08 3.27 21.86
N LYS A 30 2.39 4.29 22.67
CA LYS A 30 1.40 5.29 23.07
C LYS A 30 1.17 6.27 21.92
N VAL A 31 -0.08 6.45 21.52
CA VAL A 31 -0.47 7.43 20.50
C VAL A 31 -1.60 8.33 21.01
N ASN A 32 -1.67 9.54 20.51
CA ASN A 32 -2.85 10.40 20.67
C ASN A 32 -3.80 10.29 19.47
N SER A 33 -4.99 10.88 19.59
CA SER A 33 -6.02 10.81 18.55
C SER A 33 -5.56 11.32 17.17
N GLU A 34 -4.74 12.36 17.12
CA GLU A 34 -4.24 12.89 15.83
C GLU A 34 -3.18 11.97 15.20
N GLN A 35 -2.30 11.38 16.01
CA GLN A 35 -1.35 10.36 15.57
C GLN A 35 -2.09 9.11 15.09
N ARG A 36 -3.14 8.68 15.81
CA ARG A 36 -3.98 7.53 15.45
C ARG A 36 -4.66 7.73 14.10
N LYS A 37 -5.23 8.92 13.85
CA LYS A 37 -5.82 9.27 12.54
C LYS A 37 -4.78 9.24 11.43
N SER A 38 -3.62 9.86 11.65
CA SER A 38 -2.52 9.86 10.69
C SER A 38 -2.06 8.44 10.34
N LEU A 39 -1.87 7.59 11.36
CA LEU A 39 -1.50 6.19 11.19
C LEU A 39 -2.56 5.42 10.38
N HIS A 40 -3.84 5.65 10.67
CA HIS A 40 -4.93 4.99 9.95
C HIS A 40 -4.94 5.35 8.47
N VAL A 41 -4.81 6.63 8.13
CA VAL A 41 -4.72 7.06 6.72
C VAL A 41 -3.51 6.45 6.03
N ALA A 42 -2.34 6.45 6.68
CA ALA A 42 -1.14 5.81 6.14
C ALA A 42 -1.35 4.30 5.89
N ALA A 43 -2.02 3.61 6.81
CA ALA A 43 -2.36 2.18 6.66
C ALA A 43 -3.36 1.92 5.53
N VAL A 44 -4.32 2.83 5.30
CA VAL A 44 -5.24 2.75 4.16
C VAL A 44 -4.45 2.78 2.85
N PHE A 45 -3.49 3.69 2.70
CA PHE A 45 -2.63 3.73 1.51
C PHE A 45 -1.75 2.48 1.38
N ALA A 46 -1.07 2.08 2.46
CA ALA A 46 -0.10 0.99 2.42
C ALA A 46 -0.75 -0.39 2.24
N CYS A 47 -1.92 -0.62 2.83
CA CYS A 47 -2.54 -1.94 2.90
C CYS A 47 -3.85 -2.00 2.10
N ASN A 48 -4.81 -1.11 2.35
CA ASN A 48 -6.12 -1.22 1.72
C ASN A 48 -6.08 -0.90 0.23
N PHE A 49 -5.41 0.20 -0.15
CA PHE A 49 -5.24 0.55 -1.56
C PHE A 49 -4.35 -0.46 -2.28
N SER A 50 -3.26 -0.93 -1.67
CA SER A 50 -2.45 -2.03 -2.24
C SER A 50 -3.30 -3.26 -2.55
N ASN A 51 -4.16 -3.68 -1.61
CA ASN A 51 -5.06 -4.82 -1.86
C ASN A 51 -6.07 -4.55 -2.98
N HIS A 52 -6.60 -3.34 -3.08
CA HIS A 52 -7.47 -2.97 -4.20
C HIS A 52 -6.73 -3.01 -5.54
N LEU A 53 -5.46 -2.58 -5.58
CA LEU A 53 -4.62 -2.70 -6.77
C LEU A 53 -4.35 -4.16 -7.14
N TYR A 54 -4.25 -5.07 -6.17
CA TYR A 54 -4.17 -6.51 -6.44
C TYR A 54 -5.46 -7.04 -7.08
N ALA A 55 -6.63 -6.59 -6.61
CA ALA A 55 -7.92 -6.96 -7.20
C ALA A 55 -8.04 -6.50 -8.66
N ILE A 56 -7.69 -5.25 -8.96
CA ILE A 56 -7.64 -4.72 -10.34
C ILE A 56 -6.69 -5.55 -11.20
N ALA A 57 -5.50 -5.88 -10.68
CA ALA A 57 -4.54 -6.71 -11.41
C ALA A 57 -5.08 -8.13 -11.67
N ALA A 58 -5.78 -8.73 -10.71
CA ALA A 58 -6.42 -10.02 -10.88
C ALA A 58 -7.49 -10.01 -11.97
N GLU A 59 -8.32 -8.97 -12.04
CA GLU A 59 -9.32 -8.81 -13.11
C GLU A 59 -8.68 -8.67 -14.49
N ILE A 60 -7.64 -7.82 -14.61
CA ILE A 60 -6.90 -7.66 -15.87
C ILE A 60 -6.33 -8.99 -16.35
N LEU A 61 -5.73 -9.78 -15.44
CA LEU A 61 -5.19 -11.09 -15.79
C LEU A 61 -6.29 -12.09 -16.18
N LEU A 62 -7.41 -12.10 -15.44
CA LEU A 62 -8.53 -13.00 -15.69
C LEU A 62 -9.10 -12.80 -17.10
N GLU A 63 -9.31 -11.56 -17.53
CA GLU A 63 -9.78 -11.24 -18.89
C GLU A 63 -8.80 -11.70 -19.98
N ASN A 64 -7.50 -11.70 -19.66
CA ASN A 64 -6.45 -12.18 -20.54
C ASN A 64 -6.13 -13.67 -20.35
N LYS A 65 -6.98 -14.40 -19.60
CA LYS A 65 -6.87 -15.84 -19.31
C LYS A 65 -5.54 -16.22 -18.65
N LEU A 66 -5.02 -15.34 -17.80
CA LEU A 66 -3.81 -15.55 -17.02
C LEU A 66 -4.15 -15.75 -15.54
N PRO A 67 -3.47 -16.67 -14.83
CA PRO A 67 -3.69 -16.87 -13.41
C PRO A 67 -3.04 -15.76 -12.58
N PHE A 68 -3.73 -15.30 -11.53
CA PHE A 68 -3.20 -14.30 -10.59
C PHE A 68 -1.94 -14.77 -9.84
N ASP A 69 -1.73 -16.08 -9.74
CA ASP A 69 -0.55 -16.67 -9.10
C ASP A 69 0.77 -16.20 -9.72
N LEU A 70 0.77 -15.74 -10.98
CA LEU A 70 1.94 -15.15 -11.63
C LEU A 70 2.42 -13.86 -10.92
N LEU A 71 1.53 -13.14 -10.24
CA LEU A 71 1.88 -11.90 -9.54
C LEU A 71 2.27 -12.10 -8.09
N LYS A 72 1.90 -13.23 -7.46
CA LYS A 72 2.19 -13.47 -6.03
C LYS A 72 3.68 -13.32 -5.70
N PRO A 73 4.65 -13.91 -6.46
CA PRO A 73 6.07 -13.74 -6.17
C PRO A 73 6.54 -12.29 -6.34
N LEU A 74 6.00 -11.56 -7.32
CA LEU A 74 6.37 -10.16 -7.58
C LEU A 74 5.85 -9.22 -6.49
N ILE A 75 4.64 -9.47 -6.00
CA ILE A 75 4.04 -8.75 -4.87
C ILE A 75 4.87 -9.00 -3.61
N GLU A 76 5.23 -10.25 -3.33
CA GLU A 76 6.08 -10.61 -2.20
C GLU A 76 7.45 -9.94 -2.29
N GLU A 77 8.13 -10.01 -3.44
CA GLU A 77 9.41 -9.33 -3.64
C GLU A 77 9.31 -7.82 -3.42
N THR A 78 8.22 -7.19 -3.87
CA THR A 78 7.97 -5.75 -3.66
C THR A 78 7.80 -5.42 -2.18
N ALA A 79 7.06 -6.24 -1.44
CA ALA A 79 6.88 -6.07 0.00
C ALA A 79 8.15 -6.41 0.81
N GLU A 80 8.97 -7.34 0.35
CA GLU A 80 10.25 -7.68 0.99
C GLU A 80 11.27 -6.54 0.84
N LYS A 81 11.31 -5.86 -0.31
CA LYS A 81 12.24 -4.76 -0.56
C LYS A 81 12.14 -3.62 0.45
N ILE A 82 10.93 -3.34 0.97
CA ILE A 82 10.73 -2.25 1.93
C ILE A 82 11.24 -2.56 3.34
N LYS A 83 11.61 -3.81 3.65
CA LYS A 83 12.22 -4.17 4.94
C LYS A 83 13.58 -3.50 5.15
N ASN A 84 14.35 -3.38 4.07
CA ASN A 84 15.73 -2.88 4.10
C ASN A 84 15.91 -1.58 3.30
N ASN A 85 14.91 -1.13 2.55
CA ASN A 85 15.00 0.02 1.67
C ASN A 85 13.82 0.97 1.87
N SER A 86 14.05 2.27 1.64
CA SER A 86 12.96 3.25 1.55
C SER A 86 12.10 2.99 0.31
N PRO A 87 10.76 3.04 0.41
CA PRO A 87 9.86 2.88 -0.75
C PRO A 87 10.21 3.78 -1.94
N SER A 88 10.64 5.02 -1.67
CA SER A 88 11.03 5.97 -2.72
C SER A 88 12.26 5.53 -3.52
N LYS A 89 13.20 4.82 -2.89
CA LYS A 89 14.42 4.31 -3.54
C LYS A 89 14.17 3.03 -4.33
N THR A 90 13.08 2.32 -4.06
CA THR A 90 12.72 1.06 -4.72
C THR A 90 11.68 1.24 -5.82
N GLN A 91 11.24 2.48 -6.08
CA GLN A 91 10.25 2.76 -7.12
C GLN A 91 10.82 2.43 -8.51
N THR A 92 10.10 1.61 -9.27
CA THR A 92 10.45 1.23 -10.65
C THR A 92 9.26 1.41 -11.59
N GLY A 93 9.40 1.00 -12.84
CA GLY A 93 8.33 1.02 -13.85
C GLY A 93 8.41 2.20 -14.83
N PRO A 94 7.48 2.26 -15.80
CA PRO A 94 7.52 3.26 -16.87
C PRO A 94 7.26 4.68 -16.37
N ALA A 95 6.45 4.86 -15.31
CA ALA A 95 6.13 6.18 -14.75
C ALA A 95 7.39 6.90 -14.23
N ILE A 96 8.17 6.28 -13.34
CA ILE A 96 9.40 6.90 -12.82
C ILE A 96 10.44 7.15 -13.92
N ARG A 97 10.45 6.32 -14.98
CA ARG A 97 11.31 6.53 -16.16
C ARG A 97 10.78 7.60 -17.13
N GLY A 98 9.52 8.01 -17.02
CA GLY A 98 8.88 8.93 -17.96
C GLY A 98 8.60 8.29 -19.33
N ASP A 99 8.44 6.97 -19.39
CA ASP A 99 8.24 6.22 -20.63
C ASP A 99 6.80 6.33 -21.13
N LYS A 100 6.50 7.49 -21.74
CA LYS A 100 5.16 7.81 -22.25
C LYS A 100 4.64 6.78 -23.26
N LYS A 101 5.52 6.24 -24.11
CA LYS A 101 5.13 5.26 -25.14
C LYS A 101 4.56 3.99 -24.51
N ILE A 102 5.22 3.47 -23.48
CA ILE A 102 4.73 2.29 -22.75
C ILE A 102 3.46 2.63 -21.96
N MET A 103 3.42 3.79 -21.31
CA MET A 103 2.24 4.23 -20.56
C MET A 103 0.99 4.36 -21.45
N ASP A 104 1.14 4.93 -22.66
CA ASP A 104 0.06 5.06 -23.62
C ASP A 104 -0.43 3.69 -24.12
N SER A 105 0.49 2.73 -24.28
CA SER A 105 0.15 1.34 -24.60
C SER A 105 -0.69 0.67 -23.50
N HIS A 106 -0.32 0.86 -22.22
CA HIS A 106 -1.11 0.38 -21.09
C HIS A 106 -2.50 1.00 -21.05
N LEU A 107 -2.61 2.31 -21.31
CA LEU A 107 -3.92 2.98 -21.36
C LEU A 107 -4.82 2.45 -22.47
N LYS A 108 -4.25 2.07 -23.62
CA LYS A 108 -4.99 1.41 -24.70
C LYS A 108 -5.47 0.02 -24.30
N LEU A 109 -4.65 -0.77 -23.59
CA LEU A 109 -5.07 -2.07 -23.04
C LEU A 109 -6.22 -1.95 -22.03
N LEU A 110 -6.27 -0.84 -21.30
CA LEU A 110 -7.36 -0.52 -20.37
C LEU A 110 -8.56 0.17 -21.04
N ALA A 111 -8.64 0.21 -22.38
CA ALA A 111 -9.78 0.79 -23.08
C ALA A 111 -11.10 0.12 -22.65
N GLY A 112 -12.14 0.93 -22.47
CA GLY A 112 -13.43 0.47 -21.96
C GLY A 112 -13.54 0.48 -20.42
N LYS A 113 -12.43 0.57 -19.68
CA LYS A 113 -12.40 0.63 -18.21
C LYS A 113 -12.01 2.03 -17.72
N LYS A 114 -12.95 2.98 -17.79
CA LYS A 114 -12.69 4.39 -17.50
C LYS A 114 -12.07 4.62 -16.11
N GLU A 115 -12.56 3.91 -15.10
CA GLU A 115 -12.07 4.01 -13.72
C GLU A 115 -10.61 3.55 -13.59
N TYR A 116 -10.24 2.44 -14.26
CA TYR A 116 -8.87 1.91 -14.21
C TYR A 116 -7.90 2.83 -14.96
N GLN A 117 -8.35 3.41 -16.07
CA GLN A 117 -7.56 4.42 -16.78
C GLN A 117 -7.33 5.68 -15.92
N GLN A 118 -8.35 6.14 -15.19
CA GLN A 118 -8.22 7.29 -14.30
C GLN A 118 -7.24 7.00 -13.15
N LEU A 119 -7.38 5.85 -12.49
CA LEU A 119 -6.48 5.44 -11.41
C LEU A 119 -5.04 5.28 -11.90
N TYR A 120 -4.85 4.60 -13.04
CA TYR A 120 -3.54 4.43 -13.67
C TYR A 120 -2.87 5.78 -13.95
N LYS A 121 -3.61 6.75 -14.51
CA LYS A 121 -3.11 8.10 -14.77
C LYS A 121 -2.75 8.83 -13.48
N ALA A 122 -3.63 8.81 -12.48
CA ALA A 122 -3.41 9.49 -11.20
C ALA A 122 -2.16 8.95 -10.48
N LEU A 123 -2.03 7.63 -10.38
CA LEU A 123 -0.86 6.98 -9.76
C LEU A 123 0.42 7.25 -10.54
N SER A 124 0.38 7.12 -11.87
CA SER A 124 1.57 7.39 -12.71
C SER A 124 2.02 8.83 -12.61
N GLN A 125 1.09 9.79 -12.63
CA GLN A 125 1.38 11.21 -12.46
C GLN A 125 1.94 11.50 -11.07
N SER A 126 1.38 10.88 -10.03
CA SER A 126 1.89 11.00 -8.66
C SER A 126 3.33 10.48 -8.56
N ILE A 127 3.64 9.33 -9.15
CA ILE A 127 5.01 8.77 -9.20
C ILE A 127 5.96 9.72 -9.94
N MET A 128 5.54 10.29 -11.07
CA MET A 128 6.35 11.22 -11.85
C MET A 128 6.64 12.53 -11.13
N ASN A 129 5.68 13.04 -10.35
CA ASN A 129 5.82 14.29 -9.60
C ASN A 129 6.71 14.15 -8.36
N ASN A 130 6.85 12.93 -7.83
CA ASN A 130 7.66 12.62 -6.65
C ASN A 130 9.05 12.05 -7.02
N LYS A 131 9.54 12.40 -8.20
CA LYS A 131 10.85 11.99 -8.73
C LYS A 131 11.99 12.84 -8.14
#